data_AF-A0A9P8I0J6-F1
#
_entry.id   AF-A0A9P8I0J6-F1
#
_cell.length_a   1.000
_cell.length_b   1.000
_cell.length_c   1.000
_cell.angle_alpha   90.00
_cell.angle_beta   90.00
_cell.angle_gamma   90.00
#
_symmetry.space_group_name_H-M   'P 1'
#
loop_
_entity.id
_entity.type
_entity.pdbx_description
1 polymer ?
#
loop_
_entity_poly.entity_id
_entity_poly.type
_entity_poly.pdbx_seq_one_letter_code
_entity_poly.pdbx_strand_id
1 'polypeptide(L)'
;MPRTSRPLSSVLPPLICGTATFNSLYNLDPYALPTTSIVHQALSLGIRAFDTSPYYGPAEELVGRALDTAFVRENYPREDYFLLTKVGRIANSEFDYSAEWVRYSVQRSIKRLRTAYLDVVFCHDVEFVSAPDVLTAVRELRRIRDEEGSIKYIGISGYPVTVLCELSETVLRETGEPLDAVMSYANFTLQNTTLSSIGVARLRDARVDVVLNASLLGMGLLRGKGVPVGGKGDWHPAEEGLRRACREASKFCDGYGEKIECVAIRYAVENWIQEGSSVGSRGNPTSGAPPRRETMGPGGGNRLGVSVMGCSSVEELEETMRLWRNVLDGLEDGEQIAIAAGRWRGGHEWSVAKRKEMLILAAGIREVLGKWVDFAWPSPNPGYVNQRPS
;
A
#
# COMPACT_ATOMS: atom_id res chain seq x y z
N MET A 1 -19.36 -7.52 -17.67
CA MET A 1 -18.58 -8.77 -17.83
C MET A 1 -18.94 -9.67 -16.65
N PRO A 2 -18.96 -11.01 -16.77
CA PRO A 2 -19.11 -11.85 -15.58
C PRO A 2 -17.99 -11.55 -14.57
N ARG A 3 -18.29 -11.72 -13.28
CA ARG A 3 -17.36 -11.58 -12.14
C ARG A 3 -15.96 -12.06 -12.52
N THR A 4 -14.92 -11.32 -12.11
CA THR A 4 -13.53 -11.77 -12.31
C THR A 4 -13.39 -13.20 -11.81
N SER A 5 -13.05 -14.12 -12.74
CA SER A 5 -13.06 -15.56 -12.45
C SER A 5 -11.94 -15.99 -11.50
N ARG A 6 -11.02 -15.08 -11.18
CA ARG A 6 -9.81 -15.33 -10.40
C ARG A 6 -9.82 -14.51 -9.11
N PRO A 7 -9.59 -15.12 -7.93
CA PRO A 7 -9.39 -14.39 -6.68
C PRO A 7 -8.23 -13.39 -6.80
N LEU A 8 -8.35 -12.23 -6.15
CA LEU A 8 -7.32 -11.18 -6.19
C LEU A 8 -5.97 -11.70 -5.69
N SER A 9 -6.01 -12.52 -4.64
CA SER A 9 -4.84 -13.22 -4.07
C SER A 9 -4.11 -14.17 -5.02
N SER A 10 -4.67 -14.46 -6.19
CA SER A 10 -4.00 -15.30 -7.21
C SER A 10 -3.24 -14.48 -8.26
N VAL A 11 -3.40 -13.15 -8.26
CA VAL A 11 -2.90 -12.30 -9.35
C VAL A 11 -2.24 -10.99 -8.89
N LEU A 12 -2.60 -10.44 -7.73
CA LEU A 12 -2.07 -9.16 -7.28
C LEU A 12 -0.58 -9.28 -6.91
N PRO A 13 0.34 -8.50 -7.51
CA PRO A 13 1.74 -8.50 -7.09
C PRO A 13 1.86 -8.10 -5.60
N PRO A 14 2.71 -8.78 -4.81
CA PRO A 14 2.87 -8.50 -3.39
C PRO A 14 3.64 -7.20 -3.07
N LEU A 15 4.19 -6.53 -4.09
CA LEU A 15 4.76 -5.19 -3.97
C LEU A 15 4.04 -4.22 -4.92
N ILE A 16 3.55 -3.12 -4.36
CA ILE A 16 2.76 -2.11 -5.06
C ILE A 16 3.44 -0.74 -4.92
N CYS A 17 3.57 -0.01 -6.03
CA CYS A 17 4.01 1.38 -6.02
C CYS A 17 2.85 2.30 -5.66
N GLY A 18 2.80 2.74 -4.41
CA GLY A 18 1.88 3.77 -3.94
C GLY A 18 2.32 5.16 -4.38
N THR A 19 1.35 5.99 -4.78
CA THR A 19 1.60 7.33 -5.33
C THR A 19 1.04 8.43 -4.44
N ALA A 20 0.82 8.16 -3.15
CA ALA A 20 0.43 9.18 -2.18
C ALA A 20 1.47 10.30 -2.10
N THR A 21 2.74 10.00 -2.36
CA THR A 21 3.85 10.97 -2.44
C THR A 21 3.72 11.94 -3.61
N PHE A 22 2.93 11.64 -4.65
CA PHE A 22 2.73 12.52 -5.81
C PHE A 22 1.72 13.64 -5.52
N ASN A 23 1.75 14.17 -4.29
CA ASN A 23 0.84 15.18 -3.78
C ASN A 23 1.60 16.28 -3.02
N SER A 24 0.87 17.33 -2.64
CA SER A 24 1.41 18.46 -1.87
C SER A 24 1.51 18.22 -0.35
N LEU A 25 1.13 17.03 0.15
CA LEU A 25 1.37 16.66 1.54
C LEU A 25 2.84 16.26 1.72
N TYR A 26 3.38 15.46 0.81
CA TYR A 26 4.75 14.97 0.90
C TYR A 26 5.78 15.88 0.20
N ASN A 27 5.36 16.63 -0.81
CA ASN A 27 6.24 17.43 -1.65
C ASN A 27 5.76 18.88 -1.75
N LEU A 28 6.69 19.82 -1.98
CA LEU A 28 6.34 21.24 -2.15
C LEU A 28 5.50 21.45 -3.41
N ASP A 29 5.99 20.92 -4.54
CA ASP A 29 5.29 20.90 -5.82
C ASP A 29 5.29 19.47 -6.40
N PRO A 30 4.13 18.79 -6.42
CA PRO A 30 4.03 17.46 -7.03
C PRO A 30 4.29 17.46 -8.55
N TYR A 31 4.14 18.58 -9.25
CA TYR A 31 4.42 18.67 -10.69
C TYR A 31 5.92 18.76 -11.00
N ALA A 32 6.74 19.16 -10.04
CA ALA A 32 8.20 19.18 -10.16
C ALA A 32 8.83 17.78 -9.99
N LEU A 33 8.07 16.79 -9.49
CA LEU A 33 8.56 15.43 -9.32
C LEU A 33 8.77 14.74 -10.68
N PRO A 34 9.80 13.89 -10.82
CA PRO A 34 10.05 13.12 -12.04
C PRO A 34 9.10 11.91 -12.15
N THR A 35 7.79 12.11 -11.97
CA THR A 35 6.77 11.05 -11.86
C THR A 35 6.76 10.10 -13.07
N THR A 36 6.96 10.62 -14.28
CA THR A 36 7.08 9.77 -15.48
C THR A 36 8.28 8.84 -15.40
N SER A 37 9.45 9.35 -15.02
CA SER A 37 10.65 8.54 -14.83
C SER A 37 10.48 7.52 -13.71
N ILE A 38 9.81 7.87 -12.61
CA ILE A 38 9.52 6.94 -11.51
C ILE A 38 8.64 5.79 -11.99
N VAL A 39 7.53 6.07 -12.70
CA VAL A 39 6.65 5.02 -13.23
C VAL A 39 7.36 4.15 -14.27
N HIS A 40 8.14 4.75 -15.18
CA HIS A 40 8.93 4.01 -16.17
C HIS A 40 9.95 3.09 -15.53
N GLN A 41 10.66 3.59 -14.52
CA GLN A 41 11.64 2.81 -13.79
C GLN A 41 10.97 1.72 -12.96
N ALA A 42 9.80 1.99 -12.35
CA ALA A 42 9.05 0.99 -11.61
C ALA A 42 8.68 -0.19 -12.51
N LEU A 43 8.12 0.09 -13.70
CA LEU A 43 7.82 -0.94 -14.70
C LEU A 43 9.08 -1.69 -15.16
N SER A 44 10.17 -0.98 -15.42
CA SER A 44 11.44 -1.57 -15.86
C SER A 44 12.07 -2.48 -14.80
N LEU A 45 11.92 -2.12 -13.52
CA LEU A 45 12.36 -2.92 -12.37
C LEU A 45 11.38 -4.06 -12.03
N GLY A 46 10.24 -4.11 -12.71
CA GLY A 46 9.27 -5.19 -12.72
C GLY A 46 8.04 -4.97 -11.82
N ILE A 47 7.85 -3.80 -11.22
CA ILE A 47 6.60 -3.46 -10.52
C ILE A 47 5.44 -3.52 -11.54
N ARG A 48 4.34 -4.13 -11.13
CA ARG A 48 3.13 -4.30 -11.95
C ARG A 48 1.85 -3.86 -11.22
N ALA A 49 1.96 -3.05 -10.18
CA ALA A 49 0.80 -2.52 -9.48
C ALA A 49 1.07 -1.11 -8.98
N PHE A 50 0.11 -0.21 -9.23
CA PHE A 50 0.16 1.19 -8.81
C PHE A 50 -1.08 1.52 -7.98
N ASP A 51 -0.86 2.04 -6.77
CA ASP A 51 -1.94 2.53 -5.90
C ASP A 51 -1.98 4.05 -5.88
N THR A 52 -3.16 4.62 -6.16
CA THR A 52 -3.38 6.07 -6.20
C THR A 52 -4.72 6.43 -5.57
N SER A 53 -5.16 7.69 -5.68
CA SER A 53 -6.47 8.14 -5.19
C SER A 53 -6.85 9.49 -5.79
N PRO A 54 -8.16 9.78 -5.99
CA PRO A 54 -8.64 11.13 -6.31
C PRO A 54 -8.26 12.18 -5.25
N TYR A 55 -8.08 11.75 -3.99
CA TYR A 55 -7.67 12.63 -2.88
C TYR A 55 -6.17 12.99 -2.92
N TYR A 56 -5.33 12.23 -3.63
CA TYR A 56 -3.88 12.45 -3.68
C TYR A 56 -3.48 13.59 -4.63
N GLY A 57 -4.18 14.73 -4.57
CA GLY A 57 -3.92 15.89 -5.41
C GLY A 57 -3.90 15.51 -6.90
N PRO A 58 -2.81 15.79 -7.64
CA PRO A 58 -2.73 15.47 -9.07
C PRO A 58 -2.29 14.02 -9.37
N ALA A 59 -2.09 13.16 -8.36
CA ALA A 59 -1.43 11.86 -8.55
C ALA A 59 -2.06 10.99 -9.65
N GLU A 60 -3.39 10.87 -9.73
CA GLU A 60 -4.05 10.11 -10.80
C GLU A 60 -3.71 10.63 -12.20
N GLU A 61 -3.65 11.96 -12.35
CA GLU A 61 -3.32 12.61 -13.63
C GLU A 61 -1.83 12.43 -13.97
N LEU A 62 -0.94 12.48 -12.97
CA LEU A 62 0.49 12.22 -13.13
C LEU A 62 0.77 10.77 -13.53
N VAL A 63 0.14 9.82 -12.85
CA VAL A 63 0.24 8.38 -13.15
C VAL A 63 -0.36 8.08 -14.51
N GLY A 64 -1.55 8.59 -14.81
CA GLY A 64 -2.20 8.40 -16.12
C GLY A 64 -1.37 8.93 -17.28
N ARG A 65 -0.74 10.11 -17.13
CA ARG A 65 0.19 10.64 -18.14
C ARG A 65 1.42 9.74 -18.33
N ALA A 66 2.01 9.24 -17.25
CA ALA A 66 3.19 8.40 -17.31
C ALA A 66 2.91 7.04 -17.98
N LEU A 67 1.77 6.43 -17.66
CA LEU A 67 1.33 5.16 -18.24
C LEU A 67 0.88 5.29 -19.71
N ASP A 68 0.50 6.49 -20.14
CA ASP A 68 0.07 6.76 -21.51
C ASP A 68 1.22 7.19 -22.43
N THR A 69 2.47 7.01 -22.02
CA THR A 69 3.64 7.27 -22.88
C THR A 69 3.87 6.14 -23.89
N ALA A 70 4.53 6.43 -25.02
CA ALA A 70 4.86 5.43 -26.04
C ALA A 70 5.65 4.25 -25.46
N PHE A 71 6.66 4.53 -24.62
CA PHE A 71 7.44 3.52 -23.90
C PHE A 71 6.53 2.53 -23.16
N VAL A 72 5.52 3.01 -22.43
CA VAL A 72 4.63 2.12 -21.68
C VAL A 72 3.69 1.36 -22.60
N ARG A 73 3.04 2.04 -23.55
CA ARG A 73 2.09 1.39 -24.48
C ARG A 73 2.72 0.28 -25.32
N GLU A 74 3.99 0.43 -25.69
CA GLU A 74 4.72 -0.53 -26.53
C GLU A 74 5.27 -1.72 -25.73
N ASN A 75 5.63 -1.52 -24.46
CA ASN A 75 6.36 -2.54 -23.66
C ASN A 75 5.52 -3.17 -22.53
N TYR A 76 4.45 -2.50 -22.10
CA TYR A 76 3.61 -2.92 -20.97
C TYR A 76 2.13 -2.70 -21.32
N PRO A 77 1.49 -3.65 -22.02
CA PRO A 77 0.05 -3.65 -22.26
C PRO A 77 -0.76 -3.41 -20.98
N ARG A 78 -1.93 -2.79 -21.09
CA ARG A 78 -2.76 -2.40 -19.93
C ARG A 78 -3.10 -3.57 -19.01
N GLU A 79 -3.27 -4.77 -19.56
CA GLU A 79 -3.56 -5.99 -18.81
C GLU A 79 -2.38 -6.55 -18.01
N ASP A 80 -1.15 -6.09 -18.28
CA ASP A 80 0.06 -6.58 -17.60
C ASP A 80 0.27 -5.90 -16.23
N TYR A 81 -0.48 -4.85 -15.90
CA TYR A 81 -0.37 -4.17 -14.61
C TYR A 81 -1.72 -3.86 -13.97
N PHE A 82 -1.69 -3.62 -12.67
CA PHE A 82 -2.83 -3.30 -11.82
C PHE A 82 -2.89 -1.81 -11.52
N LEU A 83 -4.07 -1.22 -11.69
CA LEU A 83 -4.38 0.13 -11.19
C LEU A 83 -5.36 0.03 -10.04
N LEU A 84 -4.88 0.44 -8.86
CA LEU A 84 -5.66 0.55 -7.65
C LEU A 84 -5.95 2.03 -7.40
N THR A 85 -7.22 2.37 -7.18
CA THR A 85 -7.63 3.73 -6.81
C THR A 85 -8.75 3.68 -5.77
N LYS A 86 -9.30 4.84 -5.41
CA LYS A 86 -10.22 4.97 -4.28
C LYS A 86 -11.41 5.88 -4.60
N VAL A 87 -12.46 5.79 -3.81
CA VAL A 87 -13.66 6.67 -3.83
C VAL A 87 -14.01 7.13 -2.41
N GLY A 88 -14.99 8.02 -2.28
CA GLY A 88 -15.50 8.45 -0.98
C GLY A 88 -14.86 9.73 -0.47
N ARG A 89 -13.54 9.71 -0.21
CA ARG A 89 -12.80 10.90 0.27
C ARG A 89 -12.54 11.93 -0.82
N ILE A 90 -12.91 13.19 -0.56
CA ILE A 90 -12.83 14.29 -1.53
C ILE A 90 -11.76 15.28 -1.11
N ALA A 91 -11.83 15.70 0.15
CA ALA A 91 -10.92 16.64 0.77
C ALA A 91 -10.61 16.19 2.20
N ASN A 92 -9.94 17.05 2.96
CA ASN A 92 -9.51 16.68 4.32
C ASN A 92 -10.69 16.31 5.24
N SER A 93 -11.80 17.06 5.14
CA SER A 93 -12.99 16.90 5.98
C SER A 93 -14.28 16.73 5.16
N GLU A 94 -14.16 16.36 3.87
CA GLU A 94 -15.30 16.17 2.98
C GLU A 94 -15.29 14.76 2.41
N PHE A 95 -16.37 14.03 2.69
CA PHE A 95 -16.57 12.64 2.29
C PHE A 95 -17.97 12.50 1.71
N ASP A 96 -18.09 11.76 0.61
CA ASP A 96 -19.38 11.42 0.00
C ASP A 96 -19.35 9.98 -0.49
N TYR A 97 -20.13 9.15 0.18
CA TYR A 97 -20.24 7.72 -0.08
C TYR A 97 -21.57 7.36 -0.76
N SER A 98 -22.32 8.37 -1.22
CA SER A 98 -23.53 8.17 -2.00
C SER A 98 -23.21 7.44 -3.31
N ALA A 99 -24.18 6.66 -3.78
CA ALA A 99 -24.05 5.93 -5.04
C ALA A 99 -23.77 6.87 -6.24
N GLU A 100 -24.34 8.09 -6.24
CA GLU A 100 -24.09 9.08 -7.28
C GLU A 100 -22.63 9.53 -7.31
N TRP A 101 -22.07 9.88 -6.15
CA TRP A 101 -20.68 10.28 -6.08
C TRP A 101 -19.71 9.14 -6.38
N VAL A 102 -20.01 7.92 -5.92
CA VAL A 102 -19.20 6.74 -6.26
C VAL A 102 -19.11 6.56 -7.78
N ARG A 103 -20.24 6.60 -8.50
CA ARG A 103 -20.24 6.53 -9.97
C ARG A 103 -19.41 7.64 -10.60
N TYR A 104 -19.66 8.89 -10.18
CA TYR A 104 -18.92 10.04 -10.69
C TYR A 104 -17.40 9.91 -10.46
N SER A 105 -17.00 9.51 -9.26
CA SER A 105 -15.59 9.37 -8.87
C SER A 105 -14.90 8.28 -9.69
N VAL A 106 -15.55 7.13 -9.91
CA VAL A 106 -15.02 6.04 -10.75
C VAL A 106 -14.75 6.53 -12.17
N GLN A 107 -15.74 7.19 -12.79
CA GLN A 107 -15.60 7.72 -14.16
C GLN A 107 -14.51 8.79 -14.26
N ARG A 108 -14.40 9.64 -13.24
CA ARG A 108 -13.34 10.64 -13.13
C ARG A 108 -11.95 9.99 -13.05
N SER A 109 -11.78 8.95 -12.23
CA SER A 109 -10.52 8.21 -12.11
C SER A 109 -10.12 7.52 -13.42
N ILE A 110 -11.07 6.86 -14.10
CA ILE A 110 -10.88 6.24 -15.42
C ILE A 110 -10.31 7.26 -16.42
N LYS A 111 -10.91 8.46 -16.49
CA LYS A 111 -10.46 9.54 -17.37
C LYS A 111 -9.05 10.03 -17.02
N ARG A 112 -8.76 10.25 -15.74
CA ARG A 112 -7.46 10.77 -15.27
C ARG A 112 -6.33 9.78 -15.48
N LEU A 113 -6.60 8.52 -15.20
CA LEU A 113 -5.68 7.40 -15.38
C LEU A 113 -5.55 6.94 -16.83
N ARG A 114 -6.39 7.48 -17.74
CA ARG A 114 -6.37 7.18 -19.19
C ARG A 114 -6.51 5.68 -19.47
N THR A 115 -7.43 5.03 -18.77
CA THR A 115 -7.70 3.58 -18.86
C THR A 115 -9.16 3.34 -19.17
N ALA A 116 -9.51 2.14 -19.64
CA ALA A 116 -10.91 1.72 -19.82
C ALA A 116 -11.50 1.05 -18.56
N TYR A 117 -10.64 0.57 -17.65
CA TYR A 117 -11.06 -0.11 -16.42
C TYR A 117 -10.07 0.11 -15.27
N LEU A 118 -10.54 -0.13 -14.04
CA LEU A 118 -9.78 -0.12 -12.79
C LEU A 118 -9.69 -1.54 -12.23
N ASP A 119 -8.53 -1.92 -11.70
CA ASP A 119 -8.35 -3.28 -11.17
C ASP A 119 -8.90 -3.38 -9.74
N VAL A 120 -8.54 -2.47 -8.84
CA VAL A 120 -9.09 -2.46 -7.48
C VAL A 120 -9.60 -1.05 -7.14
N VAL A 121 -10.81 -0.97 -6.59
CA VAL A 121 -11.35 0.30 -6.07
C VAL A 121 -11.65 0.16 -4.59
N PHE A 122 -11.04 1.03 -3.78
CA PHE A 122 -11.25 1.08 -2.34
C PHE A 122 -12.22 2.20 -1.96
N CYS A 123 -13.10 1.96 -0.99
CA CYS A 123 -13.69 3.05 -0.21
C CYS A 123 -12.59 3.66 0.70
N HIS A 124 -12.33 4.96 0.59
CA HIS A 124 -11.18 5.64 1.20
C HIS A 124 -11.47 6.24 2.58
N ASP A 125 -10.66 5.87 3.57
CA ASP A 125 -10.74 6.32 4.96
C ASP A 125 -12.16 6.16 5.53
N VAL A 126 -12.60 4.90 5.54
CA VAL A 126 -13.95 4.49 5.92
C VAL A 126 -14.31 4.82 7.38
N GLU A 127 -13.33 5.12 8.23
CA GLU A 127 -13.57 5.54 9.62
C GLU A 127 -14.23 6.93 9.74
N PHE A 128 -14.25 7.72 8.65
CA PHE A 128 -14.81 9.08 8.64
C PHE A 128 -16.32 9.11 8.32
N VAL A 129 -16.94 7.96 8.07
CA VAL A 129 -18.36 7.85 7.70
C VAL A 129 -19.04 6.71 8.45
N SER A 130 -20.36 6.61 8.36
CA SER A 130 -21.11 5.55 9.03
C SER A 130 -21.00 4.21 8.28
N ALA A 131 -21.20 3.09 8.99
CA ALA A 131 -21.24 1.78 8.35
C ALA A 131 -22.31 1.66 7.24
N PRO A 132 -23.54 2.22 7.39
CA PRO A 132 -24.50 2.30 6.28
C PRO A 132 -23.99 3.01 5.03
N ASP A 133 -23.20 4.08 5.17
CA ASP A 133 -22.61 4.81 4.04
C ASP A 133 -21.56 3.93 3.33
N VAL A 134 -20.71 3.24 4.10
CA VAL A 134 -19.74 2.27 3.56
C VAL A 134 -20.47 1.16 2.77
N LEU A 135 -21.54 0.60 3.33
CA LEU A 135 -22.36 -0.42 2.64
C LEU A 135 -22.98 0.11 1.34
N THR A 136 -23.43 1.37 1.34
CA THR A 136 -23.97 2.03 0.14
C THR A 136 -22.91 2.12 -0.96
N ALA A 137 -21.73 2.64 -0.64
CA ALA A 137 -20.62 2.72 -1.58
C ALA A 137 -20.17 1.34 -2.10
N VAL A 138 -20.04 0.35 -1.21
CA VAL A 138 -19.65 -1.03 -1.59
C VAL A 138 -20.68 -1.66 -2.53
N ARG A 139 -21.98 -1.50 -2.27
CA ARG A 139 -23.05 -2.00 -3.15
C ARG A 139 -22.98 -1.33 -4.53
N GLU A 140 -22.76 -0.02 -4.59
CA GLU A 140 -22.63 0.67 -5.87
C GLU A 140 -21.38 0.22 -6.65
N LEU A 141 -20.24 0.06 -5.98
CA LEU A 141 -19.03 -0.47 -6.63
C LEU A 141 -19.26 -1.88 -7.19
N ARG A 142 -20.00 -2.74 -6.47
CA ARG A 142 -20.37 -4.09 -6.95
C ARG A 142 -21.31 -4.02 -8.15
N ARG A 143 -22.29 -3.11 -8.12
CA ARG A 143 -23.16 -2.86 -9.28
C ARG A 143 -22.33 -2.46 -10.51
N ILE A 144 -21.38 -1.53 -10.38
CA ILE A 144 -20.49 -1.11 -11.47
C ILE A 144 -19.65 -2.30 -11.97
N ARG A 145 -19.07 -3.11 -11.07
CA ARG A 145 -18.33 -4.33 -11.43
C ARG A 145 -19.19 -5.31 -12.23
N ASP A 146 -20.40 -5.59 -11.75
CA ASP A 146 -21.23 -6.67 -12.28
C ASP A 146 -21.97 -6.27 -13.57
N GLU A 147 -22.46 -5.04 -13.64
CA GLU A 147 -23.24 -4.53 -14.78
C GLU A 147 -22.36 -3.87 -15.84
N GLU A 148 -21.44 -2.99 -15.45
CA GLU A 148 -20.61 -2.21 -16.39
C GLU A 148 -19.28 -2.92 -16.70
N GLY A 149 -18.69 -3.62 -15.73
CA GLY A 149 -17.42 -4.33 -15.89
C GLY A 149 -16.17 -3.43 -15.95
N SER A 150 -16.31 -2.15 -15.60
CA SER A 150 -15.22 -1.17 -15.57
C SER A 150 -14.38 -1.23 -14.28
N ILE A 151 -14.78 -2.04 -13.31
CA ILE A 151 -14.06 -2.35 -12.05
C ILE A 151 -13.95 -3.87 -11.92
N LYS A 152 -12.82 -4.37 -11.40
CA LYS A 152 -12.59 -5.81 -11.21
C LYS A 152 -12.73 -6.29 -9.76
N TYR A 153 -12.18 -5.55 -8.80
CA TYR A 153 -12.12 -5.91 -7.38
C TYR A 153 -12.45 -4.71 -6.49
N ILE A 154 -12.99 -4.99 -5.31
CA ILE A 154 -13.55 -3.97 -4.41
C ILE A 154 -13.01 -4.16 -3.00
N GLY A 155 -12.68 -3.05 -2.34
CA GLY A 155 -12.15 -3.07 -0.99
C GLY A 155 -12.50 -1.85 -0.17
N ILE A 156 -11.98 -1.82 1.06
CA ILE A 156 -11.99 -0.65 1.93
C ILE A 156 -10.56 -0.31 2.37
N SER A 157 -10.34 0.95 2.73
CA SER A 157 -9.07 1.42 3.27
C SER A 157 -9.30 2.40 4.41
N GLY A 158 -8.38 2.45 5.38
CA GLY A 158 -8.52 3.33 6.55
C GLY A 158 -7.43 3.12 7.59
N TYR A 159 -7.48 3.94 8.65
CA TYR A 159 -6.47 3.90 9.71
C TYR A 159 -6.77 2.89 10.82
N PRO A 160 -7.86 2.97 11.61
CA PRO A 160 -8.00 2.09 12.77
C PRO A 160 -8.24 0.64 12.33
N VAL A 161 -7.34 -0.26 12.71
CA VAL A 161 -7.44 -1.69 12.33
C VAL A 161 -8.76 -2.31 12.80
N THR A 162 -9.23 -1.95 14.00
CA THR A 162 -10.49 -2.44 14.56
C THR A 162 -11.69 -2.04 13.70
N VAL A 163 -11.74 -0.80 13.23
CA VAL A 163 -12.80 -0.29 12.35
C VAL A 163 -12.80 -1.03 11.01
N LEU A 164 -11.62 -1.28 10.43
CA LEU A 164 -11.50 -2.08 9.20
C LEU A 164 -12.04 -3.51 9.39
N CYS A 165 -11.73 -4.14 10.53
CA CYS A 165 -12.25 -5.47 10.85
C CYS A 165 -13.78 -5.46 11.01
N GLU A 166 -14.33 -4.55 11.81
CA GLU A 166 -15.77 -4.44 12.09
C GLU A 166 -16.59 -4.15 10.83
N LEU A 167 -16.07 -3.27 9.96
CA LEU A 167 -16.70 -2.98 8.68
C LEU A 167 -16.61 -4.15 7.71
N SER A 168 -15.51 -4.89 7.69
CA SER A 168 -15.38 -6.10 6.84
C SER A 168 -16.36 -7.19 7.27
N GLU A 169 -16.48 -7.43 8.58
CA GLU A 169 -17.46 -8.35 9.17
C GLU A 169 -18.90 -7.91 8.84
N THR A 170 -19.18 -6.60 8.94
CA THR A 170 -20.48 -6.02 8.61
C THR A 170 -20.80 -6.15 7.13
N VAL A 171 -19.87 -5.82 6.23
CA VAL A 171 -20.05 -6.02 4.78
C VAL A 171 -20.38 -7.47 4.48
N LEU A 172 -19.63 -8.42 5.05
CA LEU A 172 -19.89 -9.84 4.83
C LEU A 172 -21.28 -10.26 5.32
N ARG A 173 -21.68 -9.83 6.53
CA ARG A 173 -22.97 -10.16 7.12
C ARG A 173 -24.14 -9.57 6.35
N GLU A 174 -24.07 -8.28 6.00
CA GLU A 174 -25.18 -7.53 5.41
C GLU A 174 -25.32 -7.71 3.89
N THR A 175 -24.31 -8.27 3.22
CA THR A 175 -24.32 -8.44 1.76
C THR A 175 -24.11 -9.89 1.31
N GLY A 176 -23.65 -10.78 2.20
CA GLY A 176 -23.32 -12.17 1.89
C GLY A 176 -22.02 -12.36 1.10
N GLU A 177 -21.42 -11.28 0.58
CA GLU A 177 -20.18 -11.31 -0.20
C GLU A 177 -19.06 -10.60 0.57
N PRO A 178 -17.86 -11.21 0.75
CA PRO A 178 -16.74 -10.56 1.40
C PRO A 178 -16.09 -9.49 0.51
N LEU A 179 -15.18 -8.71 1.09
CA LEU A 179 -14.35 -7.78 0.34
C LEU A 179 -13.18 -8.52 -0.33
N ASP A 180 -12.80 -8.09 -1.53
CA ASP A 180 -11.62 -8.64 -2.22
C ASP A 180 -10.33 -8.14 -1.55
N ALA A 181 -10.35 -6.90 -1.03
CA ALA A 181 -9.18 -6.28 -0.42
C ALA A 181 -9.50 -5.38 0.78
N VAL A 182 -8.58 -5.35 1.75
CA VAL A 182 -8.55 -4.34 2.83
C VAL A 182 -7.17 -3.72 2.87
N MET A 183 -7.08 -2.40 2.81
CA MET A 183 -5.80 -1.67 2.92
C MET A 183 -5.73 -0.93 4.25
N SER A 184 -4.79 -1.33 5.11
CA SER A 184 -4.45 -0.59 6.31
C SER A 184 -3.16 0.18 6.07
N TYR A 185 -3.10 1.43 6.52
CA TYR A 185 -1.88 2.23 6.45
C TYR A 185 -1.28 2.49 7.83
N ALA A 186 0.04 2.46 7.93
CA ALA A 186 0.82 2.76 9.14
C ALA A 186 0.61 1.82 10.36
N ASN A 187 -0.11 0.70 10.20
CA ASN A 187 -0.37 -0.27 11.28
C ASN A 187 0.43 -1.58 11.19
N PHE A 188 1.31 -1.71 10.20
CA PHE A 188 2.41 -2.67 10.24
C PHE A 188 3.71 -1.99 9.81
N THR A 189 4.33 -1.33 10.77
CA THR A 189 5.58 -0.61 10.71
C THR A 189 6.47 -1.06 11.87
N LEU A 190 7.71 -0.58 11.94
CA LEU A 190 8.56 -0.84 13.10
C LEU A 190 7.98 -0.29 14.41
N GLN A 191 7.22 0.81 14.33
CA GLN A 191 6.58 1.43 15.50
C GLN A 191 5.25 0.75 15.88
N ASN A 192 4.48 0.23 14.92
CA ASN A 192 3.14 -0.30 15.16
C ASN A 192 2.88 -1.58 14.36
N THR A 193 2.54 -2.66 15.06
CA THR A 193 2.31 -4.02 14.55
C THR A 193 0.85 -4.48 14.67
N THR A 194 -0.06 -3.57 15.03
CA THR A 194 -1.48 -3.85 15.30
C THR A 194 -2.20 -4.59 14.16
N LEU A 195 -1.83 -4.33 12.91
CA LEU A 195 -2.41 -5.03 11.76
C LEU A 195 -2.14 -6.54 11.81
N SER A 196 -0.95 -6.95 12.27
CA SER A 196 -0.63 -8.37 12.43
C SER A 196 -1.27 -8.95 13.69
N SER A 197 -1.07 -8.30 14.84
CA SER A 197 -1.49 -8.83 16.14
C SER A 197 -3.02 -8.91 16.31
N ILE A 198 -3.77 -8.03 15.63
CA ILE A 198 -5.24 -7.97 15.70
C ILE A 198 -5.87 -8.21 14.32
N GLY A 199 -5.38 -7.52 13.29
CA GLY A 199 -6.06 -7.43 12.00
C GLY A 199 -6.12 -8.75 11.23
N VAL A 200 -4.99 -9.47 11.12
CA VAL A 200 -4.88 -10.68 10.27
C VAL A 200 -5.94 -11.72 10.61
N ALA A 201 -6.09 -12.07 11.90
CA ALA A 201 -7.05 -13.08 12.32
C ALA A 201 -8.49 -12.67 11.98
N ARG A 202 -8.90 -11.45 12.38
CA ARG A 202 -10.26 -10.95 12.16
C ARG A 202 -10.60 -10.78 10.68
N LEU A 203 -9.68 -10.24 9.89
CA LEU A 203 -9.91 -10.01 8.45
C LEU A 203 -9.98 -11.34 7.68
N ARG A 204 -9.17 -12.33 8.06
CA ARG A 204 -9.28 -13.70 7.53
C ARG A 204 -10.63 -14.32 7.88
N ASP A 205 -11.08 -14.18 9.13
CA ASP A 205 -12.36 -14.74 9.59
C ASP A 205 -13.56 -14.02 8.93
N ALA A 206 -13.40 -12.74 8.58
CA ALA A 206 -14.30 -11.96 7.71
C ALA A 206 -14.18 -12.31 6.20
N ARG A 207 -13.37 -13.32 5.85
CA ARG A 207 -13.15 -13.83 4.49
C ARG A 207 -12.61 -12.80 3.50
N VAL A 208 -11.88 -11.78 3.97
CA VAL A 208 -11.16 -10.85 3.11
C VAL A 208 -10.07 -11.62 2.34
N ASP A 209 -10.01 -11.47 1.01
CA ASP A 209 -9.06 -12.27 0.21
C ASP A 209 -7.61 -11.76 0.35
N VAL A 210 -7.39 -10.44 0.28
CA VAL A 210 -6.06 -9.82 0.43
C VAL A 210 -6.06 -8.64 1.40
N VAL A 211 -5.08 -8.59 2.31
CA VAL A 211 -4.83 -7.45 3.21
C VAL A 211 -3.52 -6.77 2.82
N LEU A 212 -3.59 -5.47 2.53
CA LEU A 212 -2.47 -4.65 2.10
C LEU A 212 -1.95 -3.81 3.27
N ASN A 213 -0.63 -3.84 3.47
CA ASN A 213 0.08 -2.96 4.40
C ASN A 213 0.68 -1.77 3.65
N ALA A 214 0.10 -0.59 3.84
CA ALA A 214 0.57 0.65 3.24
C ALA A 214 1.34 1.52 4.24
N SER A 215 2.15 2.44 3.73
CA SER A 215 2.83 3.45 4.55
C SER A 215 3.79 2.85 5.58
N LEU A 216 4.75 2.06 5.08
CA LEU A 216 5.74 1.29 5.85
C LEU A 216 6.58 2.15 6.82
N LEU A 217 6.70 3.45 6.55
CA LEU A 217 7.39 4.43 7.40
C LEU A 217 6.46 5.20 8.35
N GLY A 218 5.21 4.74 8.52
CA GLY A 218 4.21 5.43 9.34
C GLY A 218 3.93 6.83 8.81
N MET A 219 3.60 6.97 7.53
CA MET A 219 3.40 8.26 6.83
C MET A 219 4.64 9.17 6.84
N GLY A 220 5.83 8.57 6.96
CA GLY A 220 7.10 9.27 7.03
C GLY A 220 7.51 9.68 8.43
N LEU A 221 6.83 9.19 9.47
CA LEU A 221 7.22 9.34 10.87
C LEU A 221 8.61 8.72 11.16
N LEU A 222 8.91 7.57 10.56
CA LEU A 222 10.17 6.83 10.75
C LEU A 222 11.24 7.27 9.74
N ARG A 223 11.60 8.56 9.76
CA ARG A 223 12.62 9.16 8.89
C ARG A 223 13.60 9.98 9.71
N GLY A 224 14.89 9.94 9.35
CA GLY A 224 15.90 10.75 10.04
C GLY A 224 15.72 12.26 9.90
N LYS A 225 15.02 12.71 8.84
CA LYS A 225 14.67 14.12 8.62
C LYS A 225 13.40 14.57 9.35
N GLY A 226 12.74 13.68 10.10
CA GLY A 226 11.42 13.91 10.68
C GLY A 226 10.29 13.73 9.67
N VAL A 227 9.07 14.08 10.11
CA VAL A 227 7.86 13.94 9.31
C VAL A 227 7.95 14.76 8.01
N PRO A 228 7.28 14.33 6.93
CA PRO A 228 7.21 15.13 5.71
C PRO A 228 6.51 16.47 5.94
N VAL A 229 7.06 17.53 5.34
CA VAL A 229 6.49 18.88 5.30
C VAL A 229 6.45 19.31 3.84
N GLY A 230 5.28 19.17 3.21
CA GLY A 230 5.06 19.52 1.80
C GLY A 230 4.52 20.94 1.62
N GLY A 231 3.93 21.21 0.46
CA GLY A 231 3.29 22.50 0.15
C GLY A 231 2.09 22.84 1.05
N LYS A 232 1.58 21.86 1.80
CA LYS A 232 0.54 22.04 2.84
C LYS A 232 1.10 22.25 4.26
N GLY A 233 2.41 22.32 4.43
CA GLY A 233 3.05 22.43 5.73
C GLY A 233 3.06 21.09 6.49
N ASP A 234 3.12 21.19 7.82
CA ASP A 234 3.06 20.02 8.71
C ASP A 234 1.61 19.54 8.87
N TRP A 235 1.32 18.37 8.30
CA TRP A 235 -0.01 17.76 8.31
C TRP A 235 -0.07 16.47 9.14
N HIS A 236 1.07 16.00 9.67
CA HIS A 236 1.17 14.65 10.20
C HIS A 236 0.46 14.56 11.57
N PRO A 237 -0.42 13.57 11.81
CA PRO A 237 -1.27 13.54 13.00
C PRO A 237 -0.56 13.14 14.30
N ALA A 238 0.63 12.52 14.21
CA ALA A 238 1.43 12.16 15.38
C ALA A 238 1.68 13.35 16.32
N GLU A 239 1.46 13.15 17.61
CA GLU A 239 1.76 14.14 18.63
C GLU A 239 3.27 14.31 18.88
N GLU A 240 3.64 15.43 19.52
CA GLU A 240 5.05 15.80 19.69
C GLU A 240 5.84 14.78 20.53
N GLY A 241 5.19 14.09 21.47
CA GLY A 241 5.82 13.03 22.25
C GLY A 241 6.27 11.85 21.38
N LEU A 242 5.39 11.39 20.48
CA LEU A 242 5.70 10.32 19.52
C LEU A 242 6.78 10.76 18.54
N ARG A 243 6.65 11.97 17.98
CA ARG A 243 7.65 12.53 17.05
C ARG A 243 9.03 12.60 17.69
N ARG A 244 9.10 13.03 18.96
CA ARG A 244 10.36 13.06 19.72
C ARG A 244 10.96 11.67 19.87
N ALA A 245 10.17 10.67 20.24
CA ALA A 245 10.64 9.30 20.38
C ALA A 245 11.20 8.76 19.04
N CYS A 246 10.54 9.04 17.91
CA CYS A 246 11.06 8.66 16.59
C CYS A 246 12.37 9.38 16.23
N ARG A 247 12.55 10.66 16.62
CA ARG A 247 13.83 11.37 16.45
C ARG A 247 14.94 10.77 17.30
N GLU A 248 14.67 10.39 18.54
CA GLU A 248 15.67 9.71 19.39
C GLU A 248 15.99 8.30 18.85
N ALA A 249 14.99 7.58 18.33
CA ALA A 249 15.22 6.31 17.65
C ALA A 249 16.09 6.48 16.39
N SER A 250 15.93 7.58 15.66
CA SER A 250 16.81 7.89 14.53
C SER A 250 18.26 8.09 14.97
N LYS A 251 18.48 8.87 16.03
CA LYS A 251 19.84 9.08 16.58
C LYS A 251 20.46 7.77 17.09
N PHE A 252 19.64 6.89 17.65
CA PHE A 252 20.09 5.54 18.02
C PHE A 252 20.63 4.80 16.77
N CYS A 253 19.90 4.81 15.65
CA CYS A 253 20.37 4.20 14.41
C CYS A 253 21.66 4.85 13.87
N ASP A 254 21.76 6.18 13.94
CA ASP A 254 22.95 6.93 13.51
C ASP A 254 24.20 6.44 14.26
N GLY A 255 24.07 6.07 15.54
CA GLY A 255 25.13 5.48 16.36
C GLY A 255 25.67 4.13 15.87
N TYR A 256 24.91 3.42 15.03
CA TYR A 256 25.30 2.17 14.38
C TYR A 256 25.58 2.34 12.87
N GLY A 257 25.60 3.58 12.37
CA GLY A 257 25.83 3.86 10.96
C GLY A 257 24.67 3.45 10.04
N GLU A 258 23.45 3.30 10.59
CA GLU A 258 22.25 2.91 9.86
C GLU A 258 21.22 4.02 9.87
N LYS A 259 20.42 4.12 8.80
CA LYS A 259 19.30 5.08 8.73
C LYS A 259 18.02 4.42 9.24
N ILE A 260 17.26 5.12 10.09
CA ILE A 260 16.00 4.58 10.63
C ILE A 260 15.02 4.17 9.53
N GLU A 261 14.92 4.92 8.43
CA GLU A 261 14.04 4.57 7.31
C GLU A 261 14.44 3.24 6.64
N CYS A 262 15.73 2.93 6.56
CA CYS A 262 16.22 1.66 5.99
C CYS A 262 15.84 0.48 6.91
N VAL A 263 16.06 0.62 8.23
CA VAL A 263 15.69 -0.40 9.22
C VAL A 263 14.17 -0.59 9.25
N ALA A 264 13.40 0.51 9.23
CA ALA A 264 11.95 0.49 9.29
C ALA A 264 11.30 -0.14 8.05
N ILE A 265 11.74 0.22 6.83
CA ILE A 265 11.23 -0.39 5.59
C ILE A 265 11.56 -1.88 5.59
N ARG A 266 12.81 -2.25 5.92
CA ARG A 266 13.20 -3.66 5.95
C ARG A 266 12.38 -4.45 6.96
N TYR A 267 12.24 -3.96 8.19
CA TYR A 267 11.41 -4.60 9.21
C TYR A 267 9.98 -4.80 8.71
N ALA A 268 9.35 -3.75 8.17
CA ALA A 268 7.96 -3.83 7.72
C ALA A 268 7.77 -4.82 6.57
N VAL A 269 8.62 -4.78 5.54
CA VAL A 269 8.53 -5.68 4.38
C VAL A 269 8.85 -7.13 4.77
N GLU A 270 9.98 -7.34 5.43
CA GLU A 270 10.52 -8.69 5.71
C GLU A 270 9.61 -9.48 6.66
N ASN A 271 9.01 -8.82 7.65
CA ASN A 271 8.07 -9.48 8.55
C ASN A 271 6.66 -9.59 7.94
N TRP A 272 6.18 -8.55 7.23
CA TRP A 272 4.82 -8.59 6.66
C TRP A 272 4.65 -9.65 5.58
N ILE A 273 5.69 -9.94 4.79
CA ILE A 273 5.65 -11.03 3.80
C ILE A 273 5.20 -12.35 4.44
N GLN A 274 5.66 -12.62 5.67
CA GLN A 274 5.35 -13.86 6.39
C GLN A 274 4.07 -13.72 7.24
N GLU A 275 3.98 -12.67 8.05
CA GLU A 275 2.85 -12.47 8.97
C GLU A 275 1.53 -12.22 8.23
N GLY A 276 1.59 -11.53 7.09
CA GLY A 276 0.45 -11.29 6.21
C GLY A 276 0.17 -12.43 5.23
N SER A 277 0.93 -13.53 5.23
CA SER A 277 0.83 -14.60 4.22
C SER A 277 -0.58 -15.21 4.12
N SER A 278 -1.25 -15.46 5.26
CA SER A 278 -2.60 -16.05 5.28
C SER A 278 -3.67 -15.18 4.60
N VAL A 279 -3.42 -13.88 4.49
CA VAL A 279 -4.23 -12.85 3.83
C VAL A 279 -3.43 -12.16 2.70
N GLY A 280 -2.44 -12.86 2.15
CA GLY A 280 -1.52 -12.32 1.15
C GLY A 280 -1.90 -12.68 -0.28
N SER A 281 -0.93 -12.56 -1.19
CA SER A 281 -1.11 -12.86 -2.61
C SER A 281 0.00 -13.76 -3.16
N ARG A 282 -0.36 -14.58 -4.16
CA ARG A 282 0.54 -15.38 -5.00
C ARG A 282 0.88 -14.69 -6.31
N GLY A 283 0.50 -13.43 -6.51
CA GLY A 283 0.94 -12.69 -7.69
C GLY A 283 2.46 -12.66 -7.77
N ASN A 284 3.00 -12.50 -8.98
CA ASN A 284 4.43 -12.56 -9.20
C ASN A 284 5.16 -11.52 -8.31
N PRO A 285 6.04 -11.95 -7.38
CA PRO A 285 6.74 -11.06 -6.47
C PRO A 285 7.80 -10.21 -7.16
N THR A 286 8.09 -10.46 -8.43
CA THR A 286 9.12 -9.78 -9.22
C THR A 286 10.47 -9.84 -8.53
N SER A 287 11.17 -10.96 -8.76
CA SER A 287 12.49 -11.23 -8.20
C SER A 287 13.64 -10.74 -9.09
N GLY A 288 13.42 -9.82 -10.03
CA GLY A 288 14.50 -9.18 -10.80
C GLY A 288 14.76 -9.71 -12.22
N ALA A 289 13.97 -10.67 -12.71
CA ALA A 289 13.79 -10.84 -14.16
C ALA A 289 12.60 -9.97 -14.61
N PRO A 290 12.67 -9.28 -15.78
CA PRO A 290 11.49 -8.66 -16.36
C PRO A 290 10.41 -9.76 -16.50
N PRO A 291 9.24 -9.61 -15.87
CA PRO A 291 8.23 -10.65 -15.95
C PRO A 291 7.84 -10.81 -17.42
N ARG A 292 7.99 -12.04 -17.94
CA ARG A 292 7.40 -12.40 -19.24
C ARG A 292 5.91 -12.57 -19.04
N ARG A 293 5.10 -12.31 -20.07
CA ARG A 293 3.63 -12.44 -20.02
C ARG A 293 3.17 -13.79 -19.45
N GLU A 294 3.92 -14.86 -19.73
CA GLU A 294 3.71 -16.23 -19.22
C GLU A 294 3.91 -16.38 -17.69
N THR A 295 4.73 -15.51 -17.08
CA THR A 295 5.07 -15.51 -15.65
C THR A 295 4.15 -14.63 -14.80
N MET A 296 3.14 -13.98 -15.42
CA MET A 296 2.10 -13.21 -14.74
C MET A 296 0.94 -14.09 -14.24
N GLY A 297 1.10 -15.41 -14.29
CA GLY A 297 0.21 -16.40 -13.68
C GLY A 297 0.29 -16.41 -12.14
N PRO A 298 -0.50 -17.28 -11.46
CA PRO A 298 -0.33 -17.49 -10.03
C PRO A 298 1.08 -18.05 -9.80
N GLY A 299 1.89 -17.35 -9.01
CA GLY A 299 3.19 -17.85 -8.56
C GLY A 299 3.00 -19.20 -7.86
N GLY A 300 3.78 -20.20 -8.25
CA GLY A 300 3.90 -21.43 -7.48
C GLY A 300 4.57 -21.09 -6.15
N GLY A 301 3.81 -21.12 -5.05
CA GLY A 301 4.33 -20.77 -3.73
C GLY A 301 3.25 -20.38 -2.72
N ASN A 302 3.70 -20.16 -1.49
CA ASN A 302 2.86 -19.57 -0.44
C ASN A 302 2.48 -18.13 -0.79
N ARG A 303 1.31 -17.70 -0.32
CA ARG A 303 0.91 -16.29 -0.41
C ARG A 303 1.94 -15.45 0.37
N LEU A 304 2.32 -14.31 -0.19
CA LEU A 304 3.17 -13.32 0.46
C LEU A 304 2.31 -12.13 0.89
N GLY A 305 2.55 -11.60 2.08
CA GLY A 305 1.91 -10.35 2.52
C GLY A 305 2.17 -9.22 1.51
N VAL A 306 1.12 -8.43 1.23
CA VAL A 306 1.17 -7.38 0.19
C VAL A 306 1.53 -6.03 0.81
N SER A 307 2.56 -5.37 0.28
CA SER A 307 3.04 -4.07 0.74
C SER A 307 2.86 -2.97 -0.31
N VAL A 308 2.48 -1.77 0.14
CA VAL A 308 2.39 -0.56 -0.68
C VAL A 308 3.48 0.43 -0.26
N MET A 309 4.44 0.67 -1.16
CA MET A 309 5.59 1.54 -0.95
C MET A 309 5.40 2.89 -1.64
N GLY A 310 5.74 4.00 -0.98
CA GLY A 310 5.72 5.34 -1.58
C GLY A 310 7.13 5.87 -1.80
N CYS A 311 7.40 6.41 -2.99
CA CYS A 311 8.67 7.05 -3.34
C CYS A 311 8.41 8.41 -3.99
N SER A 312 9.31 9.37 -3.77
CA SER A 312 9.28 10.70 -4.41
C SER A 312 10.39 10.89 -5.44
N SER A 313 11.35 9.96 -5.51
CA SER A 313 12.43 9.99 -6.50
C SER A 313 12.71 8.60 -7.10
N VAL A 314 13.50 8.57 -8.17
CA VAL A 314 13.94 7.33 -8.82
C VAL A 314 14.92 6.57 -7.93
N GLU A 315 15.78 7.28 -7.20
CA GLU A 315 16.77 6.72 -6.30
C GLU A 315 16.11 6.00 -5.11
N GLU A 316 15.08 6.62 -4.50
CA GLU A 316 14.29 5.99 -3.43
C GLU A 316 13.59 4.70 -3.91
N LEU A 317 13.07 4.72 -5.14
CA LEU A 317 12.46 3.56 -5.79
C LEU A 317 13.50 2.44 -5.99
N GLU A 318 14.67 2.76 -6.52
CA GLU A 318 15.75 1.79 -6.76
C GLU A 318 16.31 1.20 -5.46
N GLU A 319 16.45 2.01 -4.42
CA GLU A 319 16.81 1.55 -3.07
C GLU A 319 15.77 0.57 -2.53
N THR A 320 14.48 0.92 -2.63
CA THR A 320 13.40 0.05 -2.16
C THR A 320 13.34 -1.25 -2.96
N MET A 321 13.56 -1.21 -4.28
CA MET A 321 13.61 -2.41 -5.12
C MET A 321 14.82 -3.30 -4.81
N ARG A 322 15.98 -2.71 -4.48
CA ARG A 322 17.14 -3.48 -4.00
C ARG A 322 16.84 -4.19 -2.68
N LEU A 323 16.21 -3.49 -1.73
CA LEU A 323 15.78 -4.06 -0.46
C LEU A 323 14.76 -5.18 -0.67
N TRP A 324 13.73 -4.96 -1.48
CA TRP A 324 12.70 -5.96 -1.78
C TRP A 324 13.29 -7.25 -2.34
N ARG A 325 14.15 -7.14 -3.37
CA ARG A 325 14.83 -8.30 -3.97
C ARG A 325 15.68 -9.03 -2.95
N ASN A 326 16.38 -8.28 -2.08
CA ASN A 326 17.16 -8.90 -1.04
C ASN A 326 16.31 -9.66 -0.01
N VAL A 327 15.17 -9.12 0.39
CA VAL A 327 14.24 -9.82 1.29
C VAL A 327 13.74 -11.11 0.64
N LEU A 328 13.41 -11.08 -0.65
CA LEU A 328 13.01 -12.29 -1.40
C LEU A 328 14.12 -13.34 -1.45
N ASP A 329 15.38 -12.93 -1.61
CA ASP A 329 16.53 -13.84 -1.60
C ASP A 329 16.69 -14.56 -0.25
N GLY A 330 16.19 -13.98 0.85
CA GLY A 330 16.24 -14.56 2.19
C GLY A 330 15.09 -15.51 2.54
N LEU A 331 14.14 -15.75 1.63
CA LEU A 331 13.06 -16.72 1.82
C LEU A 331 13.57 -18.17 1.73
N GLU A 332 12.76 -19.13 2.17
CA GLU A 332 13.12 -20.57 2.22
C GLU A 332 13.56 -21.11 0.85
N ASP A 333 12.89 -20.69 -0.23
CA ASP A 333 13.27 -20.99 -1.64
C ASP A 333 14.05 -19.82 -2.31
N GLY A 334 14.57 -18.89 -1.52
CA GLY A 334 15.20 -17.65 -1.97
C GLY A 334 16.54 -17.86 -2.68
N GLU A 335 17.26 -18.94 -2.36
CA GLU A 335 18.54 -19.26 -3.00
C GLU A 335 18.36 -19.56 -4.51
N GLN A 336 17.37 -20.38 -4.87
CA GLN A 336 17.09 -20.69 -6.28
C GLN A 336 16.61 -19.45 -7.03
N ILE A 337 15.81 -18.59 -6.37
CA ILE A 337 15.34 -17.32 -6.93
C ILE A 337 16.52 -16.37 -7.20
N ALA A 338 17.46 -16.26 -6.26
CA ALA A 338 18.65 -15.43 -6.41
C ALA A 338 19.51 -15.89 -7.60
N ILE A 339 19.77 -17.20 -7.68
CA ILE A 339 20.54 -17.82 -8.78
C ILE A 339 19.85 -17.58 -10.13
N ALA A 340 18.54 -17.86 -10.22
CA ALA A 340 17.77 -17.71 -11.46
C ALA A 340 17.73 -16.26 -11.96
N ALA A 341 17.78 -15.29 -11.04
CA ALA A 341 17.81 -13.87 -11.36
C ALA A 341 19.24 -13.30 -11.56
N GLY A 342 20.25 -14.17 -11.64
CA GLY A 342 21.64 -13.77 -11.87
C GLY A 342 22.30 -13.03 -10.70
N ARG A 343 21.75 -13.15 -9.48
CA ARG A 343 22.36 -12.61 -8.25
C ARG A 343 23.36 -13.62 -7.68
N TRP A 344 24.41 -13.09 -7.04
CA TRP A 344 25.54 -13.88 -6.53
C TRP A 344 25.09 -14.93 -5.51
N ARG A 345 25.75 -16.09 -5.46
CA ARG A 345 25.38 -17.23 -4.60
C ARG A 345 25.28 -16.84 -3.11
N GLY A 346 26.07 -15.88 -2.65
CA GLY A 346 26.03 -15.34 -1.28
C GLY A 346 24.91 -14.33 -0.99
N GLY A 347 24.02 -14.03 -1.94
CA GLY A 347 22.90 -13.10 -1.73
C GLY A 347 21.89 -13.60 -0.67
N HIS A 348 21.61 -14.91 -0.67
CA HIS A 348 20.78 -15.56 0.34
C HIS A 348 21.43 -15.48 1.73
N GLU A 349 22.68 -15.93 1.86
CA GLU A 349 23.44 -15.89 3.12
C GLU A 349 23.54 -14.47 3.68
N TRP A 350 23.83 -13.48 2.82
CA TRP A 350 23.87 -12.08 3.21
C TRP A 350 22.50 -11.59 3.69
N SER A 351 21.41 -11.96 3.00
CA SER A 351 20.05 -11.59 3.42
C SER A 351 19.71 -12.15 4.79
N VAL A 352 19.98 -13.44 5.02
CA VAL A 352 19.75 -14.11 6.30
C VAL A 352 20.58 -13.49 7.43
N ALA A 353 21.84 -13.16 7.18
CA ALA A 353 22.70 -12.46 8.15
C ALA A 353 22.18 -11.05 8.45
N LYS A 354 21.84 -10.27 7.40
CA LYS A 354 21.32 -8.91 7.55
C LYS A 354 19.99 -8.88 8.29
N ARG A 355 19.12 -9.90 8.12
CA ARG A 355 17.89 -10.03 8.92
C ARG A 355 18.16 -10.06 10.42
N LYS A 356 19.16 -10.83 10.86
CA LYS A 356 19.51 -10.92 12.30
C LYS A 356 19.98 -9.57 12.85
N GLU A 357 20.82 -8.88 12.09
CA GLU A 357 21.30 -7.53 12.44
C GLU A 357 20.14 -6.53 12.54
N MET A 358 19.24 -6.53 11.56
CA MET A 358 18.08 -5.63 11.54
C MET A 358 17.10 -5.90 12.68
N LEU A 359 16.92 -7.16 13.10
CA LEU A 359 16.08 -7.50 14.25
C LEU A 359 16.65 -6.96 15.57
N ILE A 360 17.99 -6.94 15.73
CA ILE A 360 18.64 -6.34 16.89
C ILE A 360 18.41 -4.83 16.92
N LEU A 361 18.63 -4.15 15.78
CA LEU A 361 18.35 -2.71 15.68
C LEU A 361 16.87 -2.40 15.90
N ALA A 362 15.97 -3.21 15.33
CA ALA A 362 14.52 -3.07 15.53
C ALA A 362 14.13 -3.17 17.00
N ALA A 363 14.73 -4.11 17.76
CA ALA A 363 14.49 -4.23 19.19
C ALA A 363 14.96 -2.98 19.95
N GLY A 364 16.17 -2.48 19.67
CA GLY A 364 16.68 -1.25 20.26
C GLY A 364 15.83 -0.02 19.92
N ILE A 365 15.36 0.10 18.67
CA ILE A 365 14.45 1.16 18.26
C ILE A 365 13.13 1.08 19.04
N ARG A 366 12.54 -0.11 19.18
CA ARG A 366 11.30 -0.30 19.96
C ARG A 366 11.50 0.02 21.44
N GLU A 367 12.66 -0.27 22.02
CA GLU A 367 13.01 0.15 23.38
C GLU A 367 13.04 1.69 23.51
N VAL A 368 13.67 2.38 22.56
CA VAL A 368 13.71 3.86 22.52
C VAL A 368 12.31 4.46 22.33
N LEU A 369 11.45 3.82 21.52
CA LEU A 369 10.06 4.23 21.35
C LEU A 369 9.26 4.05 22.67
N GLY A 370 9.57 3.04 23.48
CA GLY A 370 8.96 2.83 24.79
C GLY A 370 7.43 2.75 24.72
N LYS A 371 6.74 3.63 25.46
CA LYS A 371 5.26 3.68 25.48
C LYS A 371 4.60 3.96 24.12
N TRP A 372 5.39 4.41 23.14
CA TRP A 372 4.92 4.72 21.80
C TRP A 372 4.88 3.50 20.88
N VAL A 373 5.39 2.35 21.32
CA VAL A 373 5.23 1.09 20.60
C VAL A 373 3.74 0.75 20.51
N ASP A 374 3.29 0.44 19.29
CA ASP A 374 1.90 0.11 18.93
C ASP A 374 0.87 1.21 19.27
N PHE A 375 1.34 2.43 19.57
CA PHE A 375 0.46 3.59 19.73
C PHE A 375 -0.15 3.98 18.39
N ALA A 376 -1.47 4.15 18.38
CA ALA A 376 -2.23 4.74 17.29
C ALA A 376 -3.02 5.95 17.78
N TRP A 377 -2.91 7.08 17.07
CA TRP A 377 -3.74 8.26 17.35
C TRP A 377 -5.20 8.03 16.95
N PRO A 378 -6.16 8.79 17.51
CA PRO A 378 -7.55 8.73 17.07
C PRO A 378 -7.71 9.08 15.58
N SER A 379 -8.51 8.29 14.86
CA SER A 379 -8.97 8.61 13.50
C SER A 379 -10.44 8.19 13.37
N PRO A 380 -11.35 9.13 13.05
CA PRO A 380 -11.14 10.57 13.03
C PRO A 380 -10.86 11.11 14.45
N ASN A 381 -10.44 12.37 14.55
CA ASN A 381 -10.29 13.03 15.84
C ASN A 381 -11.64 13.12 16.57
N PRO A 382 -11.66 13.08 17.92
CA PRO A 382 -12.88 13.31 18.68
C PRO A 382 -13.60 14.60 18.27
N GLY A 383 -14.91 14.53 18.06
CA GLY A 383 -15.73 15.67 17.62
C GLY A 383 -15.67 15.97 16.12
N TYR A 384 -15.06 15.10 15.31
CA TYR A 384 -15.09 15.22 13.86
C TYR A 384 -16.53 15.28 13.31
N VAL A 385 -16.72 16.12 12.29
CA VAL A 385 -17.95 16.25 11.52
C VAL A 385 -17.59 16.32 10.04
N ASN A 386 -18.23 15.49 9.22
CA ASN A 386 -18.12 15.57 7.77
C ASN A 386 -18.74 16.88 7.27
N GLN A 387 -17.96 17.67 6.54
CA GLN A 387 -18.36 19.00 6.05
C GLN A 387 -19.20 18.94 4.78
N ARG A 388 -19.31 17.78 4.14
CA ARG A 388 -20.24 17.56 3.04
C ARG A 388 -21.50 16.90 3.58
N PRO A 389 -22.66 17.60 3.57
CA PRO A 389 -23.92 16.97 3.91
C PRO A 389 -24.20 15.84 2.91
N SER A 390 -24.60 14.69 3.45
CA SER A 390 -25.10 13.53 2.68
C SER A 390 -26.34 13.87 1.89
#